data_AF-A0A9D5LGM0-F1
#
_entry.id   AF-A0A9D5LGM0-F1
#
_cell.length_a   1.000
_cell.length_b   1.000
_cell.length_c   1.000
_cell.angle_alpha   90.00
_cell.angle_beta   90.00
_cell.angle_gamma   90.00
#
_symmetry.space_group_name_H-M   'P 1'
#
loop_
_entity.id
_entity.type
_entity.pdbx_description
1 polymer ?
#
loop_
_entity_poly.entity_id
_entity_poly.type
_entity_poly.pdbx_seq_one_letter_code
_entity_poly.pdbx_strand_id
1 'polypeptide(L)'
;MADLKVTRFVIGGQPFVIPSAAADQEGLMSANDFKKLSGIETGAQANVLEGVKVNGVALSIASKIVDILIATGSTNGTISVQGVDVPIKGLAALAYKANVSADELDAALKAVIDAKAESSEVTELSGKIDVLNGTGVGSVSKAITDAFNDFATKVSDDGVVNSYKELIDWAAEHGGEAAEMTAAISNIEGLLTGIGGEGNPATVKAAIAAAINDLNIGNYYTKTQVDTALNGKVDKDGDKVLSQNDFTNAYKEKLDGIAKGATANTYAYDEATQTLTLSGFTAAE
;
A
#
# COMPACT_ATOMS: atom_id res chain seq x y z
N MET A 1 72.88 -21.98 115.98
CA MET A 1 71.45 -21.80 116.25
C MET A 1 70.81 -23.16 116.05
N ALA A 2 70.43 -23.84 117.13
CA ALA A 2 69.74 -25.12 117.01
C ALA A 2 68.45 -24.89 116.23
N ASP A 3 68.30 -25.60 115.12
CA ASP A 3 67.11 -25.60 114.29
C ASP A 3 65.94 -26.04 115.18
N LEU A 4 65.11 -25.08 115.57
CA LEU A 4 63.94 -25.36 116.41
C LEU A 4 62.98 -26.15 115.52
N LYS A 5 63.07 -27.49 115.57
CA LYS A 5 62.06 -28.37 114.99
C LYS A 5 60.78 -28.20 115.80
N VAL A 6 60.04 -27.14 115.52
CA VAL A 6 58.73 -26.88 116.10
C VAL A 6 57.79 -27.93 115.51
N THR A 7 57.67 -29.06 116.21
CA THR A 7 56.74 -30.14 115.86
C THR A 7 55.32 -29.84 116.32
N ARG A 8 55.13 -28.81 117.16
CA ARG A 8 53.82 -28.31 117.59
C ARG A 8 53.91 -26.83 117.93
N PHE A 9 52.93 -26.04 117.51
CA PHE A 9 52.72 -24.68 118.00
C PHE A 9 51.78 -24.76 119.21
N VAL A 10 52.15 -24.19 120.35
CA VAL A 10 51.35 -24.24 121.59
C VAL A 10 51.12 -22.81 122.05
N ILE A 11 49.85 -22.40 122.19
CA ILE A 11 49.47 -21.07 122.65
C ILE A 11 48.63 -21.25 123.92
N GLY A 12 49.08 -20.68 125.04
CA GLY A 12 48.35 -20.77 126.32
C GLY A 12 48.23 -22.20 126.89
N GLY A 13 49.19 -23.07 126.61
CA GLY A 13 49.20 -24.46 127.10
C GLY A 13 48.34 -25.44 126.29
N GLN A 14 47.69 -24.98 125.22
CA GLN A 14 46.92 -25.81 124.30
C GLN A 14 47.60 -25.87 122.91
N PRO A 15 47.56 -27.02 122.21
CA PRO A 15 48.06 -27.11 120.85
C PRO A 15 47.28 -26.16 119.93
N PHE A 16 47.97 -25.26 119.24
CA PHE A 16 47.38 -24.43 118.20
C PHE A 16 47.34 -25.25 116.90
N VAL A 17 46.13 -25.53 116.44
CA VAL A 17 45.87 -26.23 115.18
C VAL A 17 45.34 -25.19 114.19
N ILE A 18 46.03 -25.00 113.06
CA ILE A 18 45.44 -24.25 111.96
C ILE A 18 44.28 -25.09 111.46
N PRO A 19 43.04 -24.58 111.50
CA PRO A 19 41.89 -25.35 111.06
C PRO A 19 42.02 -25.69 109.57
N SER A 20 41.46 -26.83 109.18
CA SER A 20 41.30 -27.16 107.76
C SER A 20 40.49 -26.05 107.09
N ALA A 21 40.90 -25.63 105.90
CA ALA A 21 40.12 -24.68 105.13
C ALA A 21 38.74 -25.28 104.81
N ALA A 22 37.69 -24.47 104.97
CA ALA A 22 36.31 -24.84 104.68
C ALA A 22 35.59 -23.67 103.99
N ALA A 23 34.35 -23.89 103.56
CA ALA A 23 33.57 -22.86 102.85
C ALA A 23 33.29 -21.60 103.69
N ASP A 24 33.31 -21.72 105.01
CA ASP A 24 33.03 -20.68 105.99
C ASP A 24 34.18 -20.45 106.98
N GLN A 25 35.31 -21.12 106.78
CA GLN A 25 36.45 -21.06 107.69
C GLN A 25 37.77 -20.89 106.93
N GLU A 26 38.47 -19.81 107.28
CA GLU A 26 39.84 -19.57 106.85
C GLU A 26 40.77 -20.63 107.46
N GLY A 27 41.60 -21.25 106.62
CA GLY A 27 42.58 -22.26 107.04
C GLY A 27 43.95 -21.97 106.44
N LEU A 28 44.57 -22.97 105.80
CA LEU A 28 45.81 -22.79 105.01
C LEU A 28 45.57 -22.08 103.66
N MET A 29 44.32 -21.92 103.23
CA MET A 29 43.90 -21.10 102.08
C MET A 29 42.67 -20.27 102.45
N SER A 30 42.35 -19.25 101.65
CA SER A 30 41.21 -18.39 101.95
C SER A 30 39.88 -19.12 101.77
N ALA A 31 38.81 -18.76 102.48
CA ALA A 31 37.49 -19.32 102.25
C ALA A 31 36.99 -19.05 100.80
N ASN A 32 37.43 -17.95 100.19
CA ASN A 32 37.13 -17.62 98.80
C ASN A 32 37.88 -18.52 97.80
N ASP A 33 39.17 -18.79 98.01
CA ASP A 33 39.94 -19.68 97.15
C ASP A 33 39.51 -21.13 97.35
N PHE A 34 39.18 -21.52 98.59
CA PHE A 34 38.55 -22.81 98.87
C PHE A 34 37.26 -22.97 98.07
N LYS A 35 36.34 -21.98 98.08
CA LYS A 35 35.11 -22.02 97.27
C LYS A 35 35.38 -22.15 95.76
N LYS A 36 36.37 -21.41 95.24
CA LYS A 36 36.74 -21.48 93.82
C LYS A 36 37.30 -22.85 93.45
N LEU A 37 38.08 -23.48 94.32
CA LEU A 37 38.69 -24.77 94.09
C LEU A 37 37.75 -25.93 94.39
N SER A 38 36.90 -25.82 95.41
CA SER A 38 35.96 -26.87 95.84
C SER A 38 34.83 -27.09 94.83
N GLY A 39 34.54 -26.10 93.99
CA GLY A 39 33.58 -26.21 92.90
C GLY A 39 34.15 -26.77 91.60
N ILE A 40 35.47 -26.98 91.51
CA ILE A 40 36.10 -27.57 90.33
C ILE A 40 36.04 -29.09 90.49
N GLU A 41 35.23 -29.75 89.66
CA GLU A 41 35.20 -31.21 89.62
C GLU A 41 36.58 -31.77 89.28
N THR A 42 36.94 -32.89 89.91
CA THR A 42 38.19 -33.59 89.64
C THR A 42 38.33 -33.86 88.14
N GLY A 43 39.33 -33.25 87.51
CA GLY A 43 39.62 -33.42 86.07
C GLY A 43 39.02 -32.37 85.13
N ALA A 44 38.39 -31.29 85.64
CA ALA A 44 37.90 -30.19 84.81
C ALA A 44 39.01 -29.57 83.94
N GLN A 45 38.74 -29.34 82.65
CA GLN A 45 39.67 -28.74 81.70
C GLN A 45 39.02 -27.51 81.03
N ALA A 46 39.77 -26.43 80.85
CA ALA A 46 39.24 -25.18 80.30
C ALA A 46 38.80 -25.24 78.82
N ASN A 47 39.34 -26.18 78.03
CA ASN A 47 39.14 -26.27 76.59
C ASN A 47 38.75 -27.72 76.18
N VAL A 48 37.57 -28.17 76.58
CA VAL A 48 36.96 -29.41 76.08
C VAL A 48 36.08 -29.05 74.89
N LEU A 49 36.14 -29.82 73.81
CA LEU A 49 35.20 -29.66 72.72
C LEU A 49 33.84 -30.21 73.17
N GLU A 50 32.82 -29.35 73.21
CA GLU A 50 31.47 -29.73 73.68
C GLU A 50 30.62 -30.39 72.58
N GLY A 51 31.01 -30.26 71.30
CA GLY A 51 30.32 -30.94 70.22
C GLY A 51 30.96 -30.73 68.85
N VAL A 52 30.92 -31.79 68.04
CA VAL A 52 31.21 -31.76 66.60
C VAL A 52 30.05 -32.47 65.92
N LYS A 53 29.55 -31.91 64.80
CA LYS A 53 28.46 -32.52 64.03
C LYS A 53 28.87 -32.66 62.56
N VAL A 54 28.41 -33.75 61.96
CA VAL A 54 28.55 -34.04 60.53
C VAL A 54 27.17 -34.34 59.97
N ASN A 55 26.75 -33.56 58.98
CA ASN A 55 25.42 -33.68 58.37
C ASN A 55 24.28 -33.71 59.42
N GLY A 56 24.41 -32.88 60.47
CA GLY A 56 23.43 -32.80 61.57
C GLY A 56 23.58 -33.87 62.67
N VAL A 57 24.39 -34.92 62.46
CA VAL A 57 24.61 -36.01 63.42
C VAL A 57 25.80 -35.68 64.32
N ALA A 58 25.63 -35.81 65.64
CA ALA A 58 26.70 -35.56 66.62
C ALA A 58 27.75 -36.67 66.63
N LEU A 59 29.02 -36.28 66.71
CA LEU A 59 30.17 -37.17 66.78
C LEU A 59 30.64 -37.35 68.23
N SER A 60 31.19 -38.52 68.52
CA SER A 60 31.85 -38.80 69.79
C SER A 60 33.22 -38.10 69.86
N ILE A 61 33.49 -37.46 71.00
CA ILE A 61 34.74 -36.72 71.26
C ILE A 61 35.48 -37.47 72.37
N ALA A 62 36.59 -38.12 72.01
CA ALA A 62 37.40 -38.88 72.97
C ALA A 62 38.51 -38.03 73.63
N SER A 63 38.93 -36.94 72.99
CA SER A 63 39.99 -36.04 73.47
C SER A 63 39.85 -34.65 72.83
N LYS A 64 40.78 -33.73 73.13
CA LYS A 64 40.83 -32.37 72.56
C LYS A 64 41.07 -32.33 71.05
N ILE A 65 41.42 -33.46 70.45
CA ILE A 65 41.58 -33.64 69.01
C ILE A 65 40.52 -34.66 68.58
N VAL A 66 39.68 -34.27 67.63
CA VAL A 66 38.71 -35.16 66.98
C VAL A 66 39.30 -35.53 65.63
N ASP A 67 39.56 -36.82 65.43
CA ASP A 67 39.83 -37.33 64.10
C ASP A 67 38.52 -37.41 63.32
N ILE A 68 38.48 -36.78 62.15
CA ILE A 68 37.33 -36.84 61.24
C ILE A 68 37.76 -37.74 60.08
N LEU A 69 37.50 -39.03 60.22
CA LEU A 69 37.76 -40.01 59.19
C LEU A 69 36.85 -39.74 57.99
N ILE A 70 37.47 -39.53 56.84
CA ILE A 70 36.79 -39.41 55.55
C ILE A 70 37.10 -40.67 54.74
N ALA A 71 36.04 -41.35 54.31
CA ALA A 71 36.10 -42.58 53.54
C ALA A 71 35.07 -42.57 52.40
N THR A 72 35.07 -43.62 51.59
CA THR A 72 33.98 -43.87 50.64
C THR A 72 32.68 -44.14 51.40
N GLY A 73 31.58 -43.53 50.93
CA GLY A 73 30.25 -43.77 51.44
C GLY A 73 29.82 -45.24 51.34
N SER A 74 28.85 -45.62 52.17
CA SER A 74 28.22 -46.95 52.08
C SER A 74 27.29 -47.05 50.88
N THR A 75 26.73 -45.91 50.45
CA THR A 75 25.93 -45.77 49.24
C THR A 75 26.73 -45.12 48.12
N ASN A 76 26.35 -45.39 46.88
CA ASN A 76 26.99 -44.79 45.73
C ASN A 76 26.92 -43.24 45.81
N GLY A 77 28.10 -42.59 45.69
CA GLY A 77 28.36 -41.14 45.70
C GLY A 77 27.75 -40.39 46.86
N THR A 78 27.84 -41.05 48.00
CA THR A 78 28.07 -40.40 49.26
C THR A 78 29.58 -40.47 49.58
N ILE A 79 30.10 -39.48 50.30
CA ILE A 79 31.33 -39.67 51.10
C ILE A 79 30.89 -40.12 52.48
N SER A 80 31.65 -41.00 53.14
CA SER A 80 31.42 -41.32 54.54
C SER A 80 32.29 -40.40 55.38
N VAL A 81 31.68 -39.69 56.33
CA VAL A 81 32.38 -38.87 57.29
C VAL A 81 32.05 -39.42 58.68
N GLN A 82 33.05 -40.02 59.35
CA GLN A 82 32.87 -40.75 60.61
C GLN A 82 31.76 -41.82 60.55
N GLY A 83 31.63 -42.51 59.41
CA GLY A 83 30.59 -43.52 59.18
C GLY A 83 29.24 -42.95 58.73
N VAL A 84 29.07 -41.63 58.67
CA VAL A 84 27.84 -40.97 58.19
C VAL A 84 27.97 -40.64 56.71
N ASP A 85 27.04 -41.14 55.90
CA ASP A 85 26.99 -40.88 54.46
C ASP A 85 26.52 -39.44 54.15
N VAL A 86 27.29 -38.72 53.32
CA VAL A 86 27.02 -37.34 52.85
C VAL A 86 26.90 -37.31 51.32
N PRO A 87 25.73 -36.97 50.73
CA PRO A 87 25.50 -37.04 49.27
C PRO A 87 26.25 -35.99 48.43
N ILE A 88 26.80 -36.39 47.28
CA ILE A 88 27.38 -35.49 46.27
C ILE A 88 26.36 -35.24 45.14
N LYS A 89 25.48 -34.24 45.32
CA LYS A 89 24.33 -34.02 44.41
C LYS A 89 24.69 -33.56 42.98
N GLY A 90 25.81 -32.84 42.79
CA GLY A 90 26.13 -32.21 41.50
C GLY A 90 26.63 -33.15 40.41
N LEU A 91 27.21 -34.30 40.78
CA LEU A 91 27.82 -35.26 39.83
C LEU A 91 26.87 -36.42 39.47
N ALA A 92 25.67 -36.49 40.09
CA ALA A 92 24.65 -37.50 39.84
C ALA A 92 25.23 -38.93 39.74
N ALA A 93 24.79 -39.72 38.76
CA ALA A 93 25.22 -41.11 38.57
C ALA A 93 26.69 -41.25 38.13
N LEU A 94 27.36 -40.17 37.73
CA LEU A 94 28.78 -40.18 37.37
C LEU A 94 29.70 -40.16 38.58
N ALA A 95 29.21 -39.75 39.75
CA ALA A 95 29.95 -39.80 41.02
C ALA A 95 30.35 -41.23 41.45
N TYR A 96 29.92 -42.23 40.70
CA TYR A 96 29.86 -43.64 41.05
C TYR A 96 30.82 -44.52 40.26
N LYS A 97 31.57 -43.93 39.33
CA LYS A 97 32.39 -44.66 38.37
C LYS A 97 33.86 -44.37 38.66
N ALA A 98 34.64 -45.44 38.83
CA ALA A 98 36.09 -45.33 38.99
C ALA A 98 36.73 -44.65 37.76
N ASN A 99 36.18 -44.94 36.58
CA ASN A 99 36.42 -44.20 35.34
C ASN A 99 35.07 -43.93 34.68
N VAL A 100 34.79 -42.68 34.35
CA VAL A 100 33.65 -42.30 33.52
C VAL A 100 34.00 -42.58 32.07
N SER A 101 33.22 -43.42 31.39
CA SER A 101 33.40 -43.61 29.95
C SER A 101 32.86 -42.42 29.15
N ALA A 102 33.30 -42.26 27.90
CA ALA A 102 32.74 -41.26 27.00
C ALA A 102 31.22 -41.46 26.84
N ASP A 103 30.76 -42.71 26.69
CA ASP A 103 29.34 -43.02 26.55
C ASP A 103 28.51 -42.60 27.78
N GLU A 104 29.07 -42.75 28.98
CA GLU A 104 28.42 -42.35 30.24
C GLU A 104 28.35 -40.84 30.38
N LEU A 105 29.43 -40.14 30.01
CA LEU A 105 29.46 -38.68 29.97
C LEU A 105 28.49 -38.14 28.92
N ASP A 106 28.46 -38.74 27.73
CA ASP A 106 27.57 -38.38 26.64
C ASP A 106 26.11 -38.60 27.03
N ALA A 107 25.78 -39.72 27.69
CA ALA A 107 24.44 -39.98 28.19
C ALA A 107 24.00 -38.97 29.27
N ALA A 108 24.89 -38.63 30.21
CA ALA A 108 24.60 -37.65 31.24
C ALA A 108 24.45 -36.23 30.68
N LEU A 109 25.33 -35.85 29.76
CA LEU A 109 25.26 -34.55 29.07
C LEU A 109 24.01 -34.46 28.21
N LYS A 110 23.68 -35.54 27.48
CA LYS A 110 22.43 -35.64 26.72
C LYS A 110 21.22 -35.46 27.62
N ALA A 111 21.15 -36.13 28.78
CA ALA A 111 20.04 -35.98 29.70
C ALA A 111 19.90 -34.53 30.23
N VAL A 112 21.02 -33.84 30.50
CA VAL A 112 21.00 -32.43 30.93
C VAL A 112 20.57 -31.51 29.80
N ILE A 113 21.05 -31.74 28.57
CA ILE A 113 20.67 -30.98 27.38
C ILE A 113 19.18 -31.19 27.07
N ASP A 114 18.71 -32.43 27.05
CA ASP A 114 17.31 -32.80 26.82
C ASP A 114 16.37 -32.19 27.90
N ALA A 115 16.89 -31.94 29.11
CA ALA A 115 16.15 -31.26 30.18
C ALA A 115 16.23 -29.73 30.13
N LYS A 116 17.12 -29.14 29.31
CA LYS A 116 17.35 -27.68 29.21
C LYS A 116 16.87 -27.07 27.90
N ALA A 117 17.04 -27.78 26.81
CA ALA A 117 16.27 -27.57 25.59
C ALA A 117 15.09 -28.53 25.71
N GLU A 118 13.88 -28.05 26.03
CA GLU A 118 12.76 -28.96 25.89
C GLU A 118 12.73 -29.42 24.43
N SER A 119 12.94 -30.71 24.20
CA SER A 119 12.95 -31.30 22.86
C SER A 119 11.69 -30.93 22.06
N SER A 120 10.60 -30.57 22.74
CA SER A 120 9.35 -30.05 22.18
C SER A 120 9.57 -28.80 21.33
N GLU A 121 10.22 -27.75 21.84
CA GLU A 121 10.39 -26.46 21.15
C GLU A 121 11.28 -26.60 19.91
N VAL A 122 12.40 -27.32 20.04
CA VAL A 122 13.31 -27.57 18.92
C VAL A 122 12.63 -28.44 17.85
N THR A 123 11.86 -29.45 18.26
CA THR A 123 11.09 -30.29 17.34
C THR A 123 10.00 -29.47 16.63
N GLU A 124 9.31 -28.58 17.35
CA GLU A 124 8.29 -27.72 16.78
C GLU A 124 8.89 -26.73 15.77
N LEU A 125 10.02 -26.11 16.10
CA LEU A 125 10.75 -25.22 15.19
C LEU A 125 11.26 -25.98 13.96
N SER A 126 11.80 -27.19 14.14
CA SER A 126 12.21 -28.04 13.02
C SER A 126 11.03 -28.37 12.12
N GLY A 127 9.89 -28.76 12.69
CA GLY A 127 8.67 -29.03 11.92
C GLY A 127 8.16 -27.79 11.16
N LYS A 128 8.22 -26.61 11.77
CA LYS A 128 7.88 -25.34 11.09
C LYS A 128 8.85 -25.03 9.93
N ILE A 129 10.14 -25.29 10.10
CA ILE A 129 11.15 -25.13 9.06
C ILE A 129 10.88 -26.11 7.91
N ASP A 130 10.54 -27.36 8.21
CA ASP A 130 10.20 -28.36 7.19
C ASP A 130 8.95 -27.95 6.40
N VAL A 131 7.93 -27.39 7.07
CA VAL A 131 6.74 -26.83 6.39
C VAL A 131 7.12 -25.64 5.50
N LEU A 132 7.93 -24.70 6.00
CA LEU A 132 8.38 -23.53 5.24
C LEU A 132 9.16 -23.91 3.98
N ASN A 133 10.06 -24.90 4.11
CA ASN A 133 10.92 -25.39 3.04
C ASN A 133 10.26 -26.42 2.11
N GLY A 134 9.09 -26.94 2.49
CA GLY A 134 8.33 -27.89 1.69
C GLY A 134 7.69 -27.27 0.44
N THR A 135 6.75 -28.01 -0.14
CA THR A 135 5.97 -27.58 -1.32
C THR A 135 4.46 -27.49 -1.05
N GLY A 136 4.03 -27.90 0.15
CA GLY A 136 2.64 -27.92 0.57
C GLY A 136 2.13 -26.58 1.11
N VAL A 137 0.92 -26.60 1.67
CA VAL A 137 0.30 -25.43 2.34
C VAL A 137 1.19 -24.95 3.49
N GLY A 138 1.39 -23.63 3.58
CA GLY A 138 2.29 -23.01 4.56
C GLY A 138 3.75 -22.90 4.13
N SER A 139 4.13 -23.55 3.02
CA SER A 139 5.46 -23.37 2.45
C SER A 139 5.60 -22.05 1.69
N VAL A 140 6.83 -21.53 1.66
CA VAL A 140 7.18 -20.35 0.86
C VAL A 140 6.99 -20.64 -0.64
N SER A 141 7.36 -21.85 -1.07
CA SER A 141 7.21 -22.28 -2.47
C SER A 141 5.76 -22.25 -2.94
N LYS A 142 4.84 -22.79 -2.14
CA LYS A 142 3.41 -22.78 -2.47
C LYS A 142 2.84 -21.36 -2.48
N ALA A 143 3.18 -20.53 -1.48
CA ALA A 143 2.69 -19.15 -1.42
C ALA A 143 3.11 -18.34 -2.66
N ILE A 144 4.38 -18.48 -3.08
CA ILE A 144 4.89 -17.83 -4.30
C ILE A 144 4.17 -18.37 -5.54
N THR A 145 3.99 -19.69 -5.63
CA THR A 145 3.31 -20.33 -6.77
C THR A 145 1.86 -19.85 -6.89
N ASP A 146 1.14 -19.79 -5.78
CA ASP A 146 -0.25 -19.31 -5.74
C ASP A 146 -0.32 -17.83 -6.15
N ALA A 147 0.59 -16.98 -5.68
CA ALA A 147 0.65 -15.56 -6.07
C ALA A 147 0.95 -15.37 -7.57
N PHE A 148 1.89 -16.14 -8.13
CA PHE A 148 2.15 -16.09 -9.57
C PHE A 148 0.96 -16.56 -10.38
N ASN A 149 0.27 -17.63 -9.95
CA ASN A 149 -0.94 -18.09 -10.61
C ASN A 149 -2.06 -17.06 -10.53
N ASP A 150 -2.26 -16.40 -9.37
CA ASP A 150 -3.23 -15.31 -9.21
C ASP A 150 -2.93 -14.20 -10.21
N PHE A 151 -1.67 -13.74 -10.28
CA PHE A 151 -1.25 -12.72 -11.22
C PHE A 151 -1.38 -13.14 -12.69
N ALA A 152 -1.15 -14.41 -13.01
CA ALA A 152 -1.20 -14.90 -14.38
C ALA A 152 -2.63 -15.18 -14.89
N THR A 153 -3.56 -15.52 -14.00
CA THR A 153 -4.83 -16.15 -14.40
C THR A 153 -6.08 -15.48 -13.85
N LYS A 154 -5.99 -14.71 -12.76
CA LYS A 154 -7.18 -14.10 -12.15
C LYS A 154 -7.78 -13.04 -13.05
N VAL A 155 -9.10 -12.93 -13.02
CA VAL A 155 -9.85 -11.85 -13.64
C VAL A 155 -10.81 -11.32 -12.58
N SER A 156 -10.84 -10.01 -12.43
CA SER A 156 -11.64 -9.24 -11.48
C SER A 156 -12.54 -8.26 -12.22
N ASP A 157 -13.74 -8.04 -11.67
CA ASP A 157 -14.73 -7.14 -12.25
C ASP A 157 -14.67 -5.73 -11.62
N ASP A 158 -13.50 -5.31 -11.13
CA ASP A 158 -13.32 -4.02 -10.43
C ASP A 158 -12.98 -2.86 -11.37
N GLY A 159 -12.89 -3.13 -12.67
CA GLY A 159 -12.57 -2.13 -13.70
C GLY A 159 -11.11 -1.68 -13.70
N VAL A 160 -10.24 -2.36 -12.94
CA VAL A 160 -8.80 -2.13 -12.93
C VAL A 160 -8.10 -3.38 -13.45
N VAL A 161 -7.05 -3.18 -14.25
CA VAL A 161 -6.24 -4.30 -14.71
C VAL A 161 -5.22 -4.67 -13.64
N ASN A 162 -5.48 -5.78 -12.95
CA ASN A 162 -4.73 -6.30 -11.82
C ASN A 162 -3.87 -7.53 -12.17
N SER A 163 -4.13 -8.19 -13.30
CA SER A 163 -3.50 -9.43 -13.73
C SER A 163 -3.03 -9.41 -15.19
N TYR A 164 -2.16 -10.37 -15.55
CA TYR A 164 -1.75 -10.59 -16.93
C TYR A 164 -2.91 -11.00 -17.84
N LYS A 165 -3.86 -11.78 -17.33
CA LYS A 165 -5.02 -12.23 -18.10
C LYS A 165 -5.91 -11.04 -18.47
N GLU A 166 -6.15 -10.13 -17.52
CA GLU A 166 -6.90 -8.90 -17.74
C GLU A 166 -6.21 -7.97 -18.74
N LEU A 167 -4.87 -7.84 -18.71
CA LEU A 167 -4.12 -7.10 -19.73
C LEU A 167 -4.31 -7.67 -21.13
N ILE A 168 -4.25 -8.99 -21.26
CA ILE A 168 -4.41 -9.68 -22.54
C ILE A 168 -5.84 -9.49 -23.06
N ASP A 169 -6.84 -9.66 -22.19
CA ASP A 169 -8.24 -9.49 -22.56
C ASP A 169 -8.52 -8.03 -22.98
N TRP A 170 -8.03 -7.06 -22.20
CA TRP A 170 -8.16 -5.64 -22.53
C TRP A 170 -7.52 -5.31 -23.87
N ALA A 171 -6.30 -5.80 -24.14
CA ALA A 171 -5.62 -5.57 -25.40
C ALA A 171 -6.32 -6.25 -26.58
N ALA A 172 -6.96 -7.40 -26.37
CA ALA A 172 -7.76 -8.07 -27.40
C ALA A 172 -9.04 -7.30 -27.72
N GLU A 173 -9.68 -6.70 -26.72
CA GLU A 173 -10.90 -5.91 -26.88
C GLU A 173 -10.63 -4.52 -27.47
N HIS A 174 -9.57 -3.84 -27.01
CA HIS A 174 -9.30 -2.43 -27.36
C HIS A 174 -8.16 -2.26 -28.38
N GLY A 175 -7.46 -3.33 -28.78
CA GLY A 175 -6.30 -3.24 -29.67
C GLY A 175 -6.61 -2.68 -31.06
N GLY A 176 -7.87 -2.75 -31.50
CA GLY A 176 -8.32 -2.21 -32.79
C GLY A 176 -8.66 -0.71 -32.78
N GLU A 177 -8.93 -0.11 -31.62
CA GLU A 177 -9.51 1.22 -31.51
C GLU A 177 -8.64 2.32 -32.17
N ALA A 178 -7.32 2.22 -32.02
CA ALA A 178 -6.40 3.16 -32.66
C ALA A 178 -6.45 3.08 -34.19
N ALA A 179 -6.61 1.87 -34.75
CA ALA A 179 -6.76 1.66 -36.18
C ALA A 179 -8.11 2.17 -36.68
N GLU A 180 -9.19 1.93 -35.92
CA GLU A 180 -10.51 2.47 -36.21
C GLU A 180 -10.53 4.00 -36.19
N MET A 181 -9.90 4.61 -35.19
CA MET A 181 -9.75 6.07 -35.10
C MET A 181 -8.93 6.61 -36.28
N THR A 182 -7.84 5.93 -36.66
CA THR A 182 -7.02 6.30 -37.81
C THR A 182 -7.84 6.24 -39.11
N ALA A 183 -8.63 5.18 -39.30
CA ALA A 183 -9.51 5.02 -40.46
C ALA A 183 -10.59 6.11 -40.50
N ALA A 184 -11.19 6.44 -39.35
CA ALA A 184 -12.18 7.51 -39.24
C ALA A 184 -11.59 8.88 -39.58
N ILE A 185 -10.40 9.20 -39.07
CA ILE A 185 -9.67 10.43 -39.40
C ILE A 185 -9.38 10.49 -40.90
N SER A 186 -8.87 9.42 -41.49
CA SER A 186 -8.56 9.37 -42.93
C SER A 186 -9.80 9.60 -43.80
N ASN A 187 -10.96 9.04 -43.41
CA ASN A 187 -12.22 9.32 -44.08
C ASN A 187 -12.63 10.80 -43.99
N ILE A 188 -12.45 11.43 -42.81
CA ILE A 188 -12.73 12.86 -42.63
C ILE A 188 -11.80 13.72 -43.49
N GLU A 189 -10.49 13.41 -43.51
CA GLU A 189 -9.52 14.08 -44.37
C GLU A 189 -9.90 13.96 -45.85
N GLY A 190 -10.33 12.77 -46.29
CA GLY A 190 -10.83 12.54 -47.63
C GLY A 190 -12.05 13.41 -47.97
N LEU A 191 -13.04 13.49 -47.08
CA LEU A 191 -14.22 14.34 -47.25
C LEU A 191 -13.89 15.84 -47.29
N LEU A 192 -12.81 16.24 -46.62
CA LEU A 192 -12.34 17.63 -46.58
C LEU A 192 -11.33 17.97 -47.69
N THR A 193 -11.12 17.08 -48.67
CA THR A 193 -10.24 17.35 -49.81
C THR A 193 -10.61 18.68 -50.48
N GLY A 194 -9.62 19.56 -50.65
CA GLY A 194 -9.81 20.90 -51.23
C GLY A 194 -10.29 21.97 -50.23
N ILE A 195 -10.38 21.63 -48.93
CA ILE A 195 -10.66 22.56 -47.84
C ILE A 195 -9.44 22.58 -46.91
N GLY A 196 -8.97 23.77 -46.56
CA GLY A 196 -7.75 23.96 -45.77
C GLY A 196 -6.46 23.97 -46.59
N GLY A 197 -5.41 24.59 -46.04
CA GLY A 197 -4.11 24.76 -46.69
C GLY A 197 -3.97 26.02 -47.55
N GLU A 198 -2.75 26.28 -48.02
CA GLU A 198 -2.43 27.45 -48.83
C GLU A 198 -3.05 27.31 -50.23
N GLY A 199 -3.81 28.32 -50.66
CA GLY A 199 -4.52 28.31 -51.95
C GLY A 199 -5.92 27.67 -51.94
N ASN A 200 -6.35 27.06 -50.83
CA ASN A 200 -7.70 26.53 -50.64
C ASN A 200 -8.49 27.32 -49.58
N PRO A 201 -9.82 27.20 -49.52
CA PRO A 201 -10.62 27.85 -48.49
C PRO A 201 -10.25 27.34 -47.10
N ALA A 202 -9.85 28.23 -46.19
CA ALA A 202 -9.34 27.87 -44.87
C ALA A 202 -10.34 27.14 -43.93
N THR A 203 -11.64 27.21 -44.24
CA THR A 203 -12.70 26.55 -43.46
C THR A 203 -13.78 26.02 -44.39
N VAL A 204 -14.57 25.04 -43.91
CA VAL A 204 -15.75 24.53 -44.64
C VAL A 204 -16.72 25.67 -44.98
N LYS A 205 -16.90 26.62 -44.06
CA LYS A 205 -17.74 27.81 -44.29
C LYS A 205 -17.21 28.65 -45.47
N ALA A 206 -15.90 28.86 -45.53
CA ALA A 206 -15.28 29.58 -46.64
C ALA A 206 -15.42 28.81 -47.97
N ALA A 207 -15.28 27.49 -47.95
CA ALA A 207 -15.46 26.64 -49.13
C ALA A 207 -16.89 26.73 -49.68
N ILE A 208 -17.89 26.63 -48.79
CA ILE A 208 -19.30 26.78 -49.15
C ILE A 208 -19.57 28.18 -49.71
N ALA A 209 -19.04 29.23 -49.07
CA ALA A 209 -19.20 30.59 -49.55
C ALA A 209 -18.59 30.81 -50.94
N ALA A 210 -17.40 30.26 -51.19
CA ALA A 210 -16.75 30.32 -52.50
C ALA A 210 -17.59 29.59 -53.57
N ALA A 211 -18.03 28.36 -53.30
CA ALA A 211 -18.87 27.59 -54.22
C ALA A 211 -20.20 28.31 -54.56
N ILE A 212 -20.85 28.93 -53.58
CA ILE A 212 -22.07 29.74 -53.81
C ILE A 212 -21.77 30.95 -54.69
N ASN A 213 -20.65 31.62 -54.46
CA ASN A 213 -20.23 32.76 -55.26
C ASN A 213 -19.91 32.36 -56.71
N ASP A 214 -19.24 31.22 -56.92
CA ASP A 214 -18.92 30.67 -58.24
C ASP A 214 -20.17 30.29 -59.04
N LEU A 215 -21.24 29.84 -58.36
CA LEU A 215 -22.55 29.62 -58.99
C LEU A 215 -23.20 30.92 -59.50
N ASN A 216 -22.66 32.09 -59.11
CA ASN A 216 -23.04 33.40 -59.63
C ASN A 216 -24.56 33.65 -59.57
N ILE A 217 -25.18 33.22 -58.47
CA ILE A 217 -26.63 33.23 -58.29
C ILE A 217 -27.22 34.65 -58.44
N GLY A 218 -26.43 35.68 -58.09
CA GLY A 218 -26.82 37.09 -58.21
C GLY A 218 -27.03 37.59 -59.64
N ASN A 219 -26.52 36.88 -60.66
CA ASN A 219 -26.70 37.26 -62.06
C ASN A 219 -27.95 36.66 -62.72
N TYR A 220 -28.68 35.79 -62.02
CA TYR A 220 -29.95 35.28 -62.52
C TYR A 220 -31.06 36.32 -62.30
N TYR A 221 -31.86 36.56 -63.34
CA TYR A 221 -33.09 37.34 -63.18
C TYR A 221 -34.05 36.59 -62.26
N THR A 222 -34.55 37.28 -61.24
CA THR A 222 -35.67 36.77 -60.44
C THR A 222 -36.90 36.62 -61.33
N LYS A 223 -37.80 35.70 -60.95
CA LYS A 223 -39.11 35.56 -61.62
C LYS A 223 -39.81 36.90 -61.76
N THR A 224 -39.79 37.74 -60.72
CA THR A 224 -40.38 39.09 -60.76
C THR A 224 -39.72 40.00 -61.78
N GLN A 225 -38.40 40.00 -61.92
CA GLN A 225 -37.71 40.81 -62.92
C GLN A 225 -38.04 40.33 -64.35
N VAL A 226 -38.08 39.01 -64.57
CA VAL A 226 -38.50 38.43 -65.85
C VAL A 226 -39.95 38.81 -66.16
N ASP A 227 -40.86 38.61 -65.20
CA ASP A 227 -42.28 38.91 -65.34
C ASP A 227 -42.49 40.42 -65.60
N THR A 228 -41.73 41.29 -64.92
CA THR A 228 -41.77 42.75 -65.14
C THR A 228 -41.30 43.12 -66.54
N ALA A 229 -40.18 42.56 -66.99
CA ALA A 229 -39.66 42.81 -68.34
C ALA A 229 -40.58 42.26 -69.42
N LEU A 230 -41.24 41.12 -69.17
CA LEU A 230 -42.18 40.50 -70.10
C LEU A 230 -43.50 41.28 -70.18
N ASN A 231 -44.05 41.73 -69.05
CA ASN A 231 -45.25 42.56 -69.00
C ASN A 231 -45.08 43.92 -69.68
N GLY A 232 -43.83 44.41 -69.78
CA GLY A 232 -43.50 45.61 -70.56
C GLY A 232 -43.41 45.37 -72.07
N LYS A 233 -43.47 44.12 -72.54
CA LYS A 233 -43.50 43.84 -73.98
C LYS A 233 -44.91 44.04 -74.52
N VAL A 234 -44.96 44.62 -75.71
CA VAL A 234 -46.17 44.65 -76.54
C VAL A 234 -46.20 43.35 -77.35
N ASP A 235 -47.30 42.60 -77.27
CA ASP A 235 -47.48 41.38 -78.04
C ASP A 235 -47.51 41.66 -79.55
N LYS A 236 -46.95 40.75 -80.33
CA LYS A 236 -47.07 40.77 -81.79
C LYS A 236 -48.49 40.34 -82.18
N ASP A 237 -49.26 41.24 -82.80
CA ASP A 237 -50.53 40.90 -83.42
C ASP A 237 -50.32 40.44 -84.88
N GLY A 238 -50.41 39.13 -85.13
CA GLY A 238 -50.36 38.56 -86.49
C GLY A 238 -49.08 38.92 -87.25
N ASP A 239 -49.16 39.37 -88.51
CA ASP A 239 -48.00 39.74 -89.33
C ASP A 239 -47.53 41.21 -89.17
N LYS A 240 -48.01 41.94 -88.15
CA LYS A 240 -47.73 43.38 -87.99
C LYS A 240 -46.35 43.65 -87.36
N VAL A 241 -45.76 44.80 -87.71
CA VAL A 241 -44.48 45.32 -87.19
C VAL A 241 -44.74 46.37 -86.10
N LEU A 242 -43.90 46.41 -85.04
CA LEU A 242 -44.00 47.27 -83.84
C LEU A 242 -43.83 48.79 -84.07
N SER A 243 -43.80 49.27 -85.31
CA SER A 243 -43.58 50.69 -85.60
C SER A 243 -44.89 51.49 -85.51
N GLN A 244 -44.85 52.62 -84.79
CA GLN A 244 -45.82 53.72 -84.80
C GLN A 244 -46.82 53.67 -85.97
N ASN A 245 -47.93 52.97 -85.79
CA ASN A 245 -49.13 53.29 -86.55
C ASN A 245 -49.82 54.40 -85.78
N ASP A 246 -49.31 55.62 -85.92
CA ASP A 246 -49.82 56.82 -85.24
C ASP A 246 -51.22 57.24 -85.73
N PHE A 247 -51.78 56.53 -86.70
CA PHE A 247 -53.17 56.67 -87.10
C PHE A 247 -54.05 55.67 -86.35
N THR A 248 -55.01 56.17 -85.58
CA THR A 248 -56.15 55.34 -85.16
C THR A 248 -56.86 54.81 -86.41
N ASN A 249 -57.48 53.62 -86.32
CA ASN A 249 -58.22 53.02 -87.44
C ASN A 249 -59.19 54.02 -88.08
N ALA A 250 -59.84 54.87 -87.27
CA ALA A 250 -60.74 55.91 -87.73
C ALA A 250 -60.06 57.00 -88.58
N TYR A 251 -58.84 57.43 -88.24
CA TYR A 251 -58.11 58.39 -89.07
C TYR A 251 -57.55 57.77 -90.33
N LYS A 252 -57.11 56.50 -90.26
CA LYS A 252 -56.67 55.76 -91.45
C LYS A 252 -57.81 55.57 -92.44
N GLU A 253 -59.01 55.19 -92.00
CA GLU A 253 -60.19 55.08 -92.88
C GLU A 253 -60.55 56.41 -93.53
N LYS A 254 -60.51 57.52 -92.77
CA LYS A 254 -60.73 58.85 -93.33
C LYS A 254 -59.69 59.21 -94.39
N LEU A 255 -58.42 58.89 -94.16
CA LEU A 255 -57.33 59.16 -95.10
C LEU A 255 -57.45 58.29 -96.36
N ASP A 256 -57.67 56.98 -96.19
CA ASP A 256 -57.85 56.03 -97.28
C ASP A 256 -59.09 56.39 -98.13
N GLY A 257 -60.10 57.03 -97.52
CA GLY A 257 -61.29 57.54 -98.19
C GLY A 257 -61.10 58.83 -99.00
N ILE A 258 -59.96 59.51 -98.92
CA ILE A 258 -59.68 60.70 -99.74
C ILE A 258 -59.25 60.26 -101.14
N ALA A 259 -60.07 60.57 -102.15
CA ALA A 259 -59.75 60.28 -103.54
C ALA A 259 -58.46 61.00 -103.98
N LYS A 260 -57.65 60.34 -104.83
CA LYS A 260 -56.39 60.90 -105.35
C LYS A 260 -56.65 62.22 -106.08
N GLY A 261 -56.04 63.30 -105.61
CA GLY A 261 -56.19 64.64 -106.20
C GLY A 261 -57.45 65.40 -105.74
N ALA A 262 -58.14 64.95 -104.69
CA ALA A 262 -59.19 65.73 -104.05
C ALA A 262 -58.63 67.10 -103.63
N THR A 263 -59.21 68.16 -104.19
CA THR A 263 -58.91 69.54 -103.84
C THR A 263 -60.14 70.13 -103.16
N ALA A 264 -59.95 71.03 -102.20
CA ALA A 264 -61.06 71.63 -101.45
C ALA A 264 -61.92 72.57 -102.31
N ASN A 265 -61.42 73.02 -103.46
CA ASN A 265 -62.01 74.06 -104.30
C ASN A 265 -61.98 73.60 -105.77
N THR A 266 -63.05 73.86 -106.52
CA THR A 266 -63.16 73.50 -107.94
C THR A 266 -63.52 74.74 -108.78
N TYR A 267 -63.13 74.73 -110.05
CA TYR A 267 -63.47 75.78 -111.01
C TYR A 267 -64.09 75.18 -112.26
N ALA A 268 -65.09 75.87 -112.82
CA ALA A 268 -65.73 75.52 -114.08
C ALA A 268 -65.88 76.79 -114.93
N TYR A 269 -65.35 76.78 -116.14
CA TYR A 269 -65.47 77.88 -117.09
C TYR A 269 -66.54 77.55 -118.12
N ASP A 270 -67.56 78.40 -118.23
CA ASP A 270 -68.56 78.32 -119.27
C ASP A 270 -68.17 79.25 -120.42
N GLU A 271 -67.68 78.66 -121.52
CA GLU A 271 -67.27 79.38 -122.72
C GLU A 271 -68.42 80.16 -123.38
N ALA A 272 -69.67 79.68 -123.28
CA ALA A 272 -70.81 80.31 -123.95
C ALA A 272 -71.22 81.62 -123.28
N THR A 273 -71.06 81.71 -121.96
CA THR A 273 -71.32 82.93 -121.18
C THR A 273 -70.05 83.69 -120.82
N GLN A 274 -68.87 83.15 -121.14
CA GLN A 274 -67.57 83.63 -120.67
C GLN A 274 -67.50 83.78 -119.14
N THR A 275 -68.20 82.91 -118.40
CA THR A 275 -68.27 82.97 -116.93
C THR A 275 -67.37 81.91 -116.30
N LEU A 276 -66.43 82.33 -115.45
CA LEU A 276 -65.71 81.42 -114.56
C LEU A 276 -66.50 81.26 -113.25
N THR A 277 -67.01 80.06 -113.00
CA THR A 277 -67.65 79.70 -111.73
C THR A 277 -66.62 79.04 -110.82
N LEU A 278 -66.34 79.68 -109.69
CA LEU A 278 -65.49 79.13 -108.64
C LEU A 278 -66.38 78.59 -107.52
N SER A 279 -66.28 77.29 -107.24
CA SER A 279 -67.07 76.62 -106.21
C SER A 279 -66.19 76.25 -105.01
N GLY A 280 -66.79 76.19 -103.82
CA GLY A 280 -66.04 75.90 -102.59
C GLY A 280 -65.36 77.13 -101.97
N PHE A 281 -65.69 78.34 -102.45
CA PHE A 281 -65.36 79.60 -101.79
C PHE A 281 -66.61 80.16 -101.12
N THR A 282 -66.57 80.36 -99.81
CA THR A 282 -67.53 81.20 -99.09
C THR A 282 -67.05 82.64 -99.20
N ALA A 283 -67.89 83.55 -99.72
CA ALA A 283 -67.55 84.98 -99.75
C ALA A 283 -67.31 85.48 -98.32
N ALA A 284 -66.17 86.13 -98.10
CA ALA A 284 -65.91 86.84 -96.85
C ALA A 284 -66.79 88.10 -96.80
N GLU A 285 -67.43 88.36 -95.66
CA GLU A 285 -68.07 89.65 -95.36
C GLU A 285 -67.05 90.81 -95.33
#